data_AF-T5KQB5-F1
#
_entry.id   AF-T5KQB5-F1
#
_cell.length_a   1.000
_cell.length_b   1.000
_cell.length_c   1.000
_cell.angle_alpha   90.00
_cell.angle_beta   90.00
_cell.angle_gamma   90.00
#
_symmetry.space_group_name_H-M   'P 1'
#
loop_
_entity.id
_entity.type
_entity.pdbx_description
1 polymer ?
#
loop_
_entity_poly.entity_id
_entity_poly.type
_entity_poly.pdbx_seq_one_letter_code
_entity_poly.pdbx_strand_id
1 'polypeptide(L)'
;DDLIHWRPGTPDTEPMYSPTPGTWDEALVEIGASPVVTDNGLLLFLTNGATRTVHDDGTVDVDYRCGQIAIDPDEPTKVIARLQEPWLRPQTFEDMHGLVSNVTFVEGLVKFHGKWFAYYGQSDTTLAVAIHDPAEPWGRALRDGGEA
;
A
#
# COMPACT_ATOMS: atom_id res chain seq x y z
N ASP A 1 -8.59 17.25 -17.80
CA ASP A 1 -9.81 18.04 -18.11
C ASP A 1 -11.05 17.18 -18.29
N ASP A 2 -10.96 16.01 -18.93
CA ASP A 2 -12.12 15.18 -19.28
C ASP A 2 -12.09 13.76 -18.69
N LEU A 3 -11.04 13.42 -17.94
CA LEU A 3 -10.77 12.08 -17.39
C LEU A 3 -10.56 10.99 -18.46
N ILE A 4 -10.47 11.36 -19.74
CA ILE A 4 -10.29 10.44 -20.88
C ILE A 4 -8.88 10.63 -21.46
N HIS A 5 -8.46 11.87 -21.66
CA HIS A 5 -7.14 12.19 -22.21
C HIS A 5 -6.19 12.63 -21.08
N TRP A 6 -5.21 11.78 -20.81
CA TRP A 6 -4.22 11.99 -19.77
C TRP A 6 -2.88 12.42 -20.37
N ARG A 7 -2.23 13.38 -19.72
CA ARG A 7 -0.84 13.76 -19.98
C ARG A 7 -0.03 13.39 -18.75
N PRO A 8 1.00 12.54 -18.86
CA PRO A 8 1.88 12.24 -17.73
C PRO A 8 2.50 13.52 -17.15
N GLY A 9 2.55 13.61 -15.83
CA GLY A 9 3.16 14.75 -15.12
C GLY A 9 4.69 14.70 -15.08
N THR A 10 5.26 13.51 -15.25
CA THR A 10 6.70 13.27 -15.35
C THR A 10 6.99 12.31 -16.51
N PRO A 11 8.19 12.32 -17.11
CA PRO A 11 8.60 11.30 -18.07
C PRO A 11 8.91 9.96 -17.40
N ASP A 12 8.78 8.85 -18.14
CA ASP A 12 9.04 7.48 -17.64
C ASP A 12 10.47 7.28 -17.10
N THR A 13 11.43 8.09 -17.57
CA THR A 13 12.83 8.06 -17.13
C THR A 13 13.06 8.77 -15.80
N GLU A 14 12.10 9.57 -15.34
CA GLU A 14 12.17 10.36 -14.11
C GLU A 14 10.88 10.17 -13.30
N PRO A 15 10.61 8.96 -12.77
CA PRO A 15 9.42 8.71 -11.98
C PRO A 15 9.46 9.51 -10.67
N MET A 16 8.30 9.98 -10.22
CA MET A 16 8.16 10.73 -8.97
C MET A 16 8.54 9.93 -7.71
N TYR A 17 8.46 8.60 -7.81
CA TYR A 17 8.81 7.67 -6.76
C TYR A 17 9.40 6.40 -7.36
N SER A 18 10.43 5.84 -6.72
CA SER A 18 11.16 4.66 -7.18
C SER A 18 11.33 3.68 -6.02
N PRO A 19 11.52 2.38 -6.31
CA PRO A 19 11.85 1.38 -5.31
C PRO A 19 13.02 1.82 -4.43
N THR A 20 12.96 1.52 -3.12
CA THR A 20 14.01 1.94 -2.18
C THR A 20 14.88 0.74 -1.79
N PRO A 21 16.15 0.69 -2.24
CA PRO A 21 17.03 -0.46 -2.02
C PRO A 21 17.17 -0.85 -0.54
N GLY A 22 17.11 -2.15 -0.26
CA GLY A 22 17.26 -2.68 1.10
C GLY A 22 16.03 -2.49 2.00
N THR A 23 14.87 -2.15 1.44
CA THR A 23 13.62 -2.00 2.17
C THR A 23 12.52 -2.88 1.59
N TRP A 24 11.32 -2.87 2.19
CA TRP A 24 10.20 -3.73 1.81
C TRP A 24 9.60 -3.44 0.41
N ASP A 25 9.96 -2.32 -0.23
CA ASP A 25 9.54 -1.97 -1.58
C ASP A 25 10.74 -1.85 -2.55
N GLU A 26 11.81 -2.60 -2.31
CA GLU A 26 13.06 -2.50 -3.09
C GLU A 26 12.96 -3.06 -4.51
N ALA A 27 12.07 -4.04 -4.75
CA ALA A 27 11.93 -4.69 -6.05
C ALA A 27 10.85 -4.04 -6.91
N LEU A 28 9.84 -3.44 -6.29
CA LEU A 28 8.71 -2.79 -6.96
C LEU A 28 8.05 -1.79 -6.00
N VAL A 29 7.55 -0.71 -6.59
CA VAL A 29 6.51 0.13 -6.00
C VAL A 29 5.42 0.40 -7.02
N GLU A 30 4.17 0.26 -6.60
CA GLU A 30 3.00 0.47 -7.43
C GLU A 30 1.90 1.18 -6.63
N ILE A 31 1.11 2.01 -7.32
CA ILE A 31 -0.05 2.67 -6.71
C ILE A 31 -1.18 1.65 -6.54
N GLY A 32 -1.79 1.64 -5.36
CA GLY A 32 -2.96 0.81 -5.07
C GLY A 32 -4.27 1.53 -5.37
N ALA A 33 -5.09 1.70 -4.35
CA ALA A 33 -6.38 2.40 -4.47
C ALA A 33 -6.24 3.88 -4.86
N SER A 34 -7.33 4.48 -5.35
CA SER A 34 -7.41 5.93 -5.60
C SER A 34 -7.03 6.72 -4.33
N PRO A 35 -6.23 7.80 -4.47
CA PRO A 35 -5.79 8.58 -3.32
C PRO A 35 -6.96 9.29 -2.64
N VAL A 36 -6.77 9.61 -1.37
CA VAL A 36 -7.70 10.42 -0.58
C VAL A 36 -7.04 11.72 -0.13
N VAL A 37 -7.83 12.78 -0.02
CA VAL A 37 -7.37 14.03 0.58
C VAL A 37 -7.49 13.91 2.09
N THR A 38 -6.39 14.16 2.81
CA THR A 38 -6.33 14.17 4.28
C THR A 38 -6.84 15.50 4.86
N ASP A 39 -7.09 15.54 6.17
CA ASP A 39 -7.56 16.75 6.87
C ASP A 39 -6.56 17.92 6.79
N ASN A 40 -5.27 17.64 6.55
CA ASN A 40 -4.23 18.65 6.33
C ASN A 40 -3.97 18.94 4.84
N GLY A 41 -4.85 18.49 3.93
CA GLY A 41 -4.84 18.84 2.51
C GLY A 41 -3.89 18.04 1.63
N LEU A 42 -3.22 17.02 2.17
CA LEU A 42 -2.31 16.17 1.39
C LEU A 42 -3.08 15.08 0.64
N LEU A 43 -2.55 14.66 -0.50
CA LEU A 43 -2.99 13.43 -1.16
C LEU A 43 -2.26 12.25 -0.52
N LEU A 44 -3.01 11.37 0.15
CA LEU A 44 -2.51 10.11 0.66
C LEU A 44 -2.80 9.01 -0.36
N PHE A 45 -1.74 8.35 -0.82
CA PHE A 45 -1.81 7.18 -1.69
C PHE A 45 -1.51 5.93 -0.87
N LEU A 46 -2.26 4.87 -1.13
CA LEU A 46 -1.84 3.52 -0.74
C LEU A 46 -0.90 2.99 -1.82
N THR A 47 0.18 2.34 -1.41
CA THR A 47 1.15 1.72 -2.32
C THR A 47 1.26 0.24 -2.06
N ASN A 48 1.62 -0.51 -3.09
CA ASN A 48 2.07 -1.90 -3.01
C ASN A 48 3.56 -1.91 -3.29
N GLY A 49 4.33 -2.52 -2.41
CA GLY A 49 5.78 -2.68 -2.55
C GLY A 49 6.15 -4.15 -2.49
N ALA A 50 7.24 -4.52 -3.16
CA ALA A 50 7.72 -5.89 -3.15
C ALA A 50 9.19 -6.01 -2.80
N THR A 51 9.54 -7.14 -2.19
CA THR A 51 10.90 -7.70 -2.27
C THR A 51 10.88 -8.95 -3.15
N ARG A 52 12.07 -9.36 -3.61
CA ARG A 52 12.24 -10.53 -4.47
C ARG A 52 13.48 -11.30 -4.06
N THR A 53 13.37 -12.61 -3.92
CA THR A 53 14.51 -13.51 -3.70
C THR A 53 14.61 -14.47 -4.88
N VAL A 54 15.77 -14.52 -5.51
CA VAL A 54 16.06 -15.46 -6.61
C VAL A 54 16.89 -16.60 -6.05
N HIS A 55 16.42 -17.83 -6.26
CA HIS A 55 17.09 -19.04 -5.78
C HIS A 55 18.03 -19.61 -6.84
N ASP A 56 18.93 -20.51 -6.41
CA ASP A 56 19.94 -21.13 -7.26
C ASP A 56 19.34 -21.95 -8.42
N ASP A 57 18.14 -22.51 -8.23
CA ASP A 57 17.41 -23.26 -9.25
C ASP A 57 16.64 -22.36 -10.24
N GLY A 58 16.76 -21.04 -10.09
CA GLY A 58 16.10 -20.03 -10.92
C GLY A 58 14.66 -19.71 -10.51
N THR A 59 14.12 -20.36 -9.48
CA THR A 59 12.83 -19.97 -8.91
C THR A 59 12.93 -18.63 -8.20
N VAL A 60 11.79 -17.95 -8.08
CA VAL A 60 11.72 -16.60 -7.53
C VAL A 60 10.61 -16.55 -6.50
N ASP A 61 10.97 -16.23 -5.27
CA ASP A 61 10.02 -15.85 -4.23
C ASP A 61 9.82 -14.34 -4.22
N VAL A 62 8.61 -13.93 -3.90
CA VAL A 62 8.21 -12.53 -3.76
C VAL A 62 7.53 -12.33 -2.41
N ASP A 63 7.57 -11.10 -1.90
CA ASP A 63 6.84 -10.67 -0.71
C ASP A 63 6.26 -9.29 -1.00
N TYR A 64 4.93 -9.24 -1.21
CA TYR A 64 4.20 -7.99 -1.50
C TYR A 64 3.48 -7.48 -0.26
N ARG A 65 3.73 -6.20 0.05
CA ARG A 65 3.23 -5.51 1.24
C ARG A 65 2.65 -4.16 0.89
N CYS A 66 1.73 -3.66 1.71
CA CYS A 66 1.09 -2.38 1.48
C CYS A 66 1.71 -1.26 2.34
N GLY A 67 2.00 -0.13 1.72
CA GLY A 67 2.49 1.09 2.36
C GLY A 67 1.63 2.30 2.05
N GLN A 68 2.18 3.47 2.38
CA GLN A 68 1.57 4.77 2.10
C GLN A 68 2.64 5.78 1.71
N ILE A 69 2.26 6.68 0.81
CA ILE A 69 3.00 7.90 0.50
C ILE A 69 2.05 9.10 0.57
N ALA A 70 2.61 10.27 0.88
CA ALA A 70 1.90 11.53 0.82
C ALA A 70 2.52 12.43 -0.25
N ILE A 71 1.65 13.14 -0.97
CA ILE A 71 1.98 14.11 -2.00
C ILE A 71 1.28 15.42 -1.67
N ASP A 72 1.98 16.53 -1.84
CA ASP A 72 1.38 17.86 -1.80
C ASP A 72 0.66 18.14 -3.13
N PRO A 73 -0.66 18.45 -3.15
CA PRO A 73 -1.35 18.82 -4.38
C PRO A 73 -0.74 20.01 -5.12
N ASP A 74 -0.06 20.92 -4.41
CA ASP A 74 0.59 22.09 -5.00
C ASP A 74 1.95 21.73 -5.65
N GLU A 75 2.57 20.62 -5.23
CA GLU A 75 3.81 20.07 -5.81
C GLU A 75 3.62 18.57 -6.15
N PRO A 76 2.72 18.22 -7.10
CA PRO A 76 2.21 16.87 -7.27
C PRO A 76 3.21 15.90 -7.91
N THR A 77 4.41 16.35 -8.28
CA THR A 77 5.47 15.53 -8.88
C THR A 77 6.47 15.02 -7.85
N LYS A 78 6.20 15.19 -6.55
CA LYS A 78 7.14 14.88 -5.47
C LYS A 78 6.45 14.15 -4.32
N VAL A 79 7.04 13.04 -3.88
CA VAL A 79 6.68 12.40 -2.62
C VAL A 79 7.28 13.20 -1.47
N ILE A 80 6.43 13.67 -0.55
CA ILE A 80 6.86 14.46 0.61
C ILE A 80 7.01 13.62 1.89
N ALA A 81 6.35 12.47 1.94
CA ALA A 81 6.50 11.50 3.02
C ALA A 81 6.18 10.08 2.53
N ARG A 82 6.83 9.09 3.13
CA ARG A 82 6.64 7.66 2.87
C ARG A 82 6.78 6.90 4.17
N LEU A 83 5.90 5.93 4.41
CA LEU A 83 6.06 5.02 5.54
C LEU A 83 7.32 4.17 5.37
N GLN A 84 8.11 4.09 6.44
CA GLN A 84 9.32 3.26 6.47
C GLN A 84 8.99 1.78 6.65
N GLU A 85 7.87 1.48 7.31
CA GLU A 85 7.34 0.12 7.50
C GLU A 85 5.99 -0.03 6.80
N PRO A 86 5.67 -1.22 6.26
CA PRO A 86 4.37 -1.48 5.65
C PRO A 86 3.29 -1.51 6.74
N TRP A 87 2.07 -1.05 6.40
CA TRP A 87 0.93 -1.11 7.32
C TRP A 87 0.16 -2.43 7.21
N LEU A 88 0.31 -3.14 6.08
CA LEU A 88 -0.22 -4.49 5.87
C LEU A 88 0.85 -5.35 5.22
N ARG A 89 1.01 -6.56 5.74
CA ARG A 89 1.90 -7.61 5.22
C ARG A 89 1.15 -8.94 5.25
N PRO A 90 1.62 -9.98 4.54
CA PRO A 90 1.05 -11.31 4.65
C PRO A 90 1.05 -11.81 6.11
N GLN A 91 -0.13 -12.22 6.61
CA GLN A 91 -0.30 -12.71 7.99
C GLN A 91 -1.25 -13.90 8.09
N THR A 92 -2.25 -13.97 7.21
CA THR A 92 -3.25 -15.06 7.18
C THR A 92 -2.79 -16.21 6.30
N PHE A 93 -3.49 -17.35 6.39
CA PHE A 93 -3.20 -18.50 5.54
C PHE A 93 -3.32 -18.12 4.06
N GLU A 94 -4.39 -17.41 3.71
CA GLU A 94 -4.71 -16.96 2.36
C GLU A 94 -3.70 -15.93 1.82
N ASP A 95 -3.09 -15.08 2.67
CA ASP A 95 -2.04 -14.16 2.21
C ASP A 95 -0.72 -14.87 1.89
N MET A 96 -0.50 -16.05 2.49
CA MET A 96 0.76 -16.81 2.38
C MET A 96 0.64 -17.99 1.40
N HIS A 97 -0.57 -18.34 0.94
CA HIS A 97 -0.81 -19.51 0.11
C HIS A 97 -1.84 -19.21 -0.99
N GLY A 98 -1.42 -19.36 -2.24
CA GLY A 98 -2.27 -19.22 -3.42
C GLY A 98 -1.47 -19.41 -4.70
N LEU A 99 -1.93 -18.80 -5.80
CA LEU A 99 -1.22 -18.78 -7.07
C LEU A 99 0.18 -18.15 -6.93
N VAL A 100 0.29 -17.09 -6.15
CA VAL A 100 1.56 -16.45 -5.76
C VAL A 100 1.57 -16.28 -4.24
N SER A 101 2.42 -17.01 -3.53
CA SER A 101 2.51 -16.90 -2.07
C SER A 101 3.05 -15.54 -1.60
N ASN A 102 2.69 -15.15 -0.38
CA ASN A 102 3.15 -13.94 0.31
C ASN A 102 2.75 -12.64 -0.40
N VAL A 103 1.47 -12.51 -0.73
CA VAL A 103 0.94 -11.30 -1.38
C VAL A 103 -0.21 -10.71 -0.58
N THR A 104 -0.04 -9.46 -0.17
CA THR A 104 -1.13 -8.53 0.15
C THR A 104 -1.05 -7.36 -0.80
N PHE A 105 -2.09 -7.15 -1.62
CA PHE A 105 -2.08 -6.14 -2.68
C PHE A 105 -3.33 -5.26 -2.62
N VAL A 106 -3.21 -4.02 -2.12
CA VAL A 106 -4.36 -3.13 -1.89
C VAL A 106 -4.76 -2.41 -3.17
N GLU A 107 -6.06 -2.44 -3.49
CA GLU A 107 -6.59 -1.87 -4.74
C GLU A 107 -7.92 -1.14 -4.55
N GLY A 108 -8.59 -1.30 -3.41
CA GLY A 108 -9.81 -0.56 -3.07
C GLY A 108 -9.69 0.14 -1.72
N LEU A 109 -10.14 1.40 -1.65
CA LEU A 109 -10.27 2.13 -0.39
C LEU A 109 -11.61 2.85 -0.35
N VAL A 110 -12.43 2.54 0.65
CA VAL A 110 -13.77 3.11 0.80
C VAL A 110 -13.96 3.63 2.23
N LYS A 111 -14.49 4.86 2.35
CA LYS A 111 -15.03 5.35 3.62
C LYS A 111 -16.52 5.03 3.69
N PHE A 112 -16.90 4.14 4.60
CA PHE A 112 -18.28 3.69 4.74
C PHE A 112 -18.69 3.68 6.21
N HIS A 113 -19.83 4.31 6.53
CA HIS A 113 -20.34 4.46 7.91
C HIS A 113 -19.27 4.89 8.94
N GLY A 114 -18.43 5.87 8.57
CA GLY A 114 -17.41 6.43 9.47
C GLY A 114 -16.12 5.62 9.58
N LYS A 115 -16.05 4.42 8.98
CA LYS A 115 -14.86 3.55 8.99
C LYS A 115 -14.20 3.50 7.61
N TRP A 116 -12.92 3.18 7.59
CA TRP A 116 -12.16 2.90 6.37
C TRP A 116 -12.14 1.40 6.10
N PHE A 117 -12.38 1.03 4.85
CA PHE A 117 -12.32 -0.33 4.33
C PHE A 117 -11.29 -0.37 3.21
N ALA A 118 -10.17 -1.05 3.44
CA ALA A 118 -9.14 -1.28 2.44
C ALA A 118 -9.30 -2.70 1.89
N TYR A 119 -9.71 -2.83 0.64
CA TYR A 119 -9.86 -4.09 -0.07
C TYR A 119 -8.55 -4.46 -0.76
N TYR A 120 -8.11 -5.69 -0.57
CA TYR A 120 -6.83 -6.16 -1.07
C TYR A 120 -6.91 -7.61 -1.57
N GLY A 121 -6.09 -7.92 -2.57
CA GLY A 121 -5.86 -9.28 -3.05
C GLY A 121 -4.94 -10.05 -2.12
N GLN A 122 -5.22 -11.33 -1.94
CA GLN A 122 -4.43 -12.29 -1.16
C GLN A 122 -3.91 -13.37 -2.09
N SER A 123 -2.58 -13.51 -2.16
CA SER A 123 -1.88 -14.53 -2.94
C SER A 123 -2.38 -14.74 -4.38
N ASP A 124 -2.76 -13.66 -5.07
CA ASP A 124 -3.35 -13.70 -6.42
C ASP A 124 -4.50 -14.70 -6.58
N THR A 125 -5.27 -14.91 -5.50
CA THR A 125 -6.28 -15.98 -5.42
C THR A 125 -7.60 -15.52 -4.83
N THR A 126 -7.56 -14.80 -3.70
CA THR A 126 -8.78 -14.34 -3.00
C THR A 126 -8.74 -12.85 -2.74
N LEU A 127 -9.87 -12.30 -2.28
CA LEU A 127 -10.01 -10.92 -1.84
C LEU A 127 -10.28 -10.89 -0.33
N ALA A 128 -9.69 -9.91 0.35
CA ALA A 128 -9.94 -9.61 1.76
C ALA A 128 -10.16 -8.11 1.98
N VAL A 129 -10.51 -7.77 3.22
CA VAL A 129 -10.72 -6.39 3.65
C VAL A 129 -10.09 -6.14 5.02
N ALA A 130 -9.30 -5.08 5.12
CA ALA A 130 -8.84 -4.52 6.39
C ALA A 130 -9.72 -3.33 6.76
N ILE A 131 -10.16 -3.27 8.02
CA ILE A 131 -11.08 -2.23 8.50
C ILE A 131 -10.37 -1.40 9.57
N HIS A 132 -10.40 -0.09 9.42
CA HIS A 132 -9.92 0.84 10.43
C HIS A 132 -11.03 1.79 10.87
N ASP A 133 -11.28 1.87 12.17
CA ASP A 133 -12.14 2.88 12.76
C ASP A 133 -11.29 4.08 13.22
N PRO A 134 -11.37 5.25 12.56
CA PRO A 134 -10.63 6.43 12.98
C PRO A 134 -11.06 6.96 14.37
N ALA A 135 -12.23 6.56 14.88
CA ALA A 135 -12.65 6.86 16.25
C ALA A 135 -11.93 5.98 17.30
N GLU A 136 -11.25 4.91 16.88
CA GLU A 136 -10.42 4.07 17.72
C GLU A 136 -8.94 4.36 17.46
N PRO A 137 -8.36 5.38 18.12
CA PRO A 137 -6.97 5.73 17.90
C PRO A 137 -6.05 4.57 18.28
N TRP A 138 -4.93 4.48 17.56
CA TRP A 138 -3.88 3.51 17.84
C TRP A 138 -3.48 3.54 19.32
N GLY A 139 -3.43 2.37 19.95
CA GLY A 139 -3.13 2.23 21.38
C GLY A 139 -4.31 2.37 22.33
N ARG A 140 -5.57 2.45 21.86
CA ARG A 140 -6.75 2.33 22.73
C ARG A 140 -6.71 1.02 23.55
N ALA A 141 -6.42 -0.11 22.89
CA ALA A 141 -6.27 -1.40 23.57
C ALA A 141 -5.12 -1.40 24.61
N LEU A 142 -4.01 -0.73 24.31
CA LEU A 142 -2.88 -0.55 25.25
C LEU A 142 -3.25 0.33 26.47
N ARG A 143 -4.19 1.28 26.30
CA ARG A 143 -4.71 2.13 27.39
C ARG A 143 -5.75 1.41 28.25
N ASP A 144 -6.54 0.54 27.63
CA ASP A 144 -7.64 -0.18 28.27
C ASP A 144 -7.19 -1.53 28.88
N GLY A 145 -5.88 -1.83 28.84
CA GLY A 145 -5.28 -3.01 29.50
C GLY A 145 -5.50 -4.33 28.74
N GLY A 146 -5.83 -4.28 27.46
CA GLY A 146 -5.89 -5.46 26.60
C GLY A 146 -4.51 -5.86 26.10
N GLU A 147 -4.19 -7.15 26.14
CA GLU A 147 -2.98 -7.69 25.51
C GLU A 147 -3.05 -7.49 23.98
N ALA A 148 -1.89 -7.12 23.41
CA ALA A 148 -1.70 -6.85 21.98
C ALA A 148 -1.59 -8.13 21.15
#